data_AF-A0A9P8KC86-F1
#
_entry.id   AF-A0A9P8KC86-F1
#
_cell.length_a   1.000
_cell.length_b   1.000
_cell.length_c   1.000
_cell.angle_alpha   90.00
_cell.angle_beta   90.00
_cell.angle_gamma   90.00
#
_symmetry.space_group_name_H-M   'P 1'
#
loop_
_entity.id
_entity.type
_entity.pdbx_description
1 polymer ?
#
loop_
_entity_poly.entity_id
_entity_poly.type
_entity_poly.pdbx_seq_one_letter_code
_entity_poly.pdbx_strand_id
1 'polypeptide(L)'
;MASETRSTRLNTAYSLLDAYGALSPDAILSHLDENCTHQALPASLGMPPRSKEEFRGHAQGICSIFTTFAMVPENIYEDEDNNAVVIHALMDGQLNKAGMGPWKNECIMLLRFTPDGSKIIQIREFVDSAKAMEMRNKVKPKNFDSHGGGLLSTLGWVVSTTVPIALAGAAVLFFTGKKDLLRLR
;
A
#
# COMPACT_ATOMS: atom_id res chain seq x y z
N MET A 1 6.95 30.49 27.65
CA MET A 1 7.17 29.45 26.62
C MET A 1 5.81 29.14 26.06
N ALA A 2 5.52 29.58 24.82
CA ALA A 2 4.23 29.27 24.21
C ALA A 2 4.15 27.76 23.99
N SER A 3 3.15 27.12 24.58
CA SER A 3 2.73 25.79 24.16
C SER A 3 2.27 25.94 22.71
N GLU A 4 3.09 25.57 21.73
CA GLU A 4 2.65 25.56 20.35
C GLU A 4 1.55 24.51 20.18
N THR A 5 0.32 24.98 20.13
CA THR A 5 -0.82 24.17 19.70
C THR A 5 -0.56 23.78 18.26
N ARG A 6 -0.42 22.48 17.98
CA ARG A 6 -0.25 21.94 16.63
C ARG A 6 -1.35 22.48 15.70
N SER A 7 -1.01 22.68 14.43
CA SER A 7 -1.95 23.03 13.38
C SER A 7 -3.06 21.98 13.24
N THR A 8 -4.21 22.36 12.65
CA THR A 8 -5.31 21.42 12.37
C THR A 8 -4.83 20.23 11.55
N ARG A 9 -4.00 20.44 10.52
CA ARG A 9 -3.53 19.34 9.67
C ARG A 9 -2.59 18.39 10.40
N LEU A 10 -1.72 18.90 11.29
CA LEU A 10 -0.88 18.03 12.11
C LEU A 10 -1.74 17.21 13.06
N ASN A 11 -2.75 17.80 13.68
CA ASN A 11 -3.70 17.05 14.51
C ASN A 11 -4.44 15.96 13.70
N THR A 12 -4.88 16.28 12.48
CA THR A 12 -5.49 15.30 11.56
C THR A 12 -4.51 14.19 11.17
N ALA A 13 -3.24 14.53 10.90
CA ALA A 13 -2.20 13.57 10.56
C ALA A 13 -1.91 12.59 11.72
N TYR A 14 -1.70 13.10 12.94
CA TYR A 14 -1.53 12.25 14.12
C TYR A 14 -2.75 11.37 14.38
N SER A 15 -3.95 11.92 14.23
CA SER A 15 -5.20 11.16 14.39
C SER A 15 -5.31 10.03 13.37
N LEU A 16 -4.86 10.25 12.11
CA LEU A 16 -4.76 9.17 11.12
C LEU A 16 -3.77 8.08 11.55
N LEU A 17 -2.59 8.44 12.08
CA LEU A 17 -1.60 7.47 12.56
C LEU A 17 -2.16 6.62 13.70
N ASP A 18 -2.86 7.24 14.64
CA ASP A 18 -3.53 6.54 15.75
C ASP A 18 -4.65 5.62 15.23
N ALA A 19 -5.41 6.06 14.22
CA ALA A 19 -6.49 5.29 13.62
C ALA A 19 -6.02 3.99 12.96
N TYR A 20 -4.81 3.95 12.40
CA TYR A 20 -4.21 2.70 11.90
C TYR A 20 -4.07 1.64 13.00
N GLY A 21 -3.79 2.04 14.24
CA GLY A 21 -3.66 1.13 15.37
C GLY A 21 -4.98 0.55 15.86
N ALA A 22 -6.11 1.19 15.53
CA ALA A 22 -7.44 0.67 15.86
C ALA A 22 -7.83 -0.56 15.02
N LEU A 23 -7.05 -0.89 13.96
CA LEU A 23 -7.35 -1.99 13.03
C LEU A 23 -8.79 -1.94 12.48
N SER A 24 -9.32 -0.73 12.32
CA SER A 24 -10.69 -0.46 11.87
C SER A 24 -10.65 0.38 10.60
N PRO A 25 -11.11 -0.15 9.46
CA PRO A 25 -11.22 0.63 8.23
C PRO A 25 -12.05 1.91 8.43
N ASP A 26 -13.11 1.86 9.25
CA ASP A 26 -13.94 3.04 9.51
C ASP A 26 -13.21 4.12 10.30
N ALA A 27 -12.37 3.74 11.27
CA ALA A 27 -11.55 4.70 12.00
C ALA A 27 -10.61 5.45 11.03
N ILE A 28 -9.91 4.71 10.16
CA ILE A 28 -9.01 5.28 9.15
C ILE A 28 -9.78 6.19 8.18
N LEU A 29 -10.89 5.69 7.62
CA LEU A 29 -11.66 6.41 6.61
C LEU A 29 -12.40 7.64 7.15
N SER A 30 -12.61 7.73 8.47
CA SER A 30 -13.23 8.90 9.11
C SER A 30 -12.41 10.17 8.91
N HIS A 31 -11.10 10.07 8.70
CA HIS A 31 -10.19 11.20 8.48
C HIS A 31 -10.10 11.64 7.01
N LEU A 32 -10.67 10.86 6.08
CA LEU A 32 -10.54 11.09 4.65
C LEU A 32 -11.71 11.90 4.12
N ASP A 33 -11.43 12.82 3.20
CA ASP A 33 -12.45 13.48 2.38
C ASP A 33 -13.20 12.47 1.52
N GLU A 34 -14.40 12.79 1.06
CA GLU A 34 -15.20 11.92 0.18
C GLU A 34 -14.45 11.58 -1.13
N ASN A 35 -13.72 12.55 -1.69
CA ASN A 35 -12.98 12.40 -2.93
C ASN A 35 -11.51 11.97 -2.72
N CYS A 36 -11.18 11.44 -1.54
CA CYS A 36 -9.81 11.06 -1.22
C CYS A 36 -9.27 9.99 -2.18
N THR A 37 -8.02 10.17 -2.60
CA THR A 37 -7.27 9.15 -3.36
C THR A 37 -6.15 8.55 -2.51
N HIS A 38 -5.90 7.26 -2.69
CA HIS A 38 -4.82 6.54 -2.02
C HIS A 38 -3.91 5.86 -3.06
N GLN A 39 -2.59 6.00 -2.92
CA GLN A 39 -1.63 5.32 -3.81
C GLN A 39 -0.46 4.73 -3.02
N ALA A 40 -0.25 3.42 -3.16
CA ALA A 40 0.96 2.76 -2.70
C ALA A 40 2.08 2.87 -3.74
N LEU A 41 3.28 3.20 -3.27
CA LEU A 41 4.51 3.38 -4.02
C LEU A 41 5.62 2.51 -3.39
N PRO A 42 6.70 2.16 -4.11
CA PRO A 42 7.03 2.57 -5.49
C PRO A 42 6.09 1.97 -6.55
N ALA A 43 6.03 2.62 -7.72
CA ALA A 43 5.22 2.15 -8.86
C ALA A 43 5.57 0.71 -9.30
N SER A 44 6.78 0.24 -9.01
CA SER A 44 7.22 -1.13 -9.24
C SER A 44 6.42 -2.19 -8.45
N LEU A 45 5.65 -1.80 -7.43
CA LEU A 45 4.72 -2.70 -6.74
C LEU A 45 3.51 -3.10 -7.61
N GLY A 46 3.30 -2.39 -8.73
CA GLY A 46 2.16 -2.60 -9.63
C GLY A 46 0.82 -2.24 -8.98
N MET A 47 0.85 -1.42 -7.93
CA MET A 47 -0.32 -1.04 -7.16
C MET A 47 -0.93 0.26 -7.72
N PRO A 48 -2.17 0.23 -8.19
CA PRO A 48 -2.82 1.38 -8.79
C PRO A 48 -3.31 2.37 -7.73
N PRO A 49 -3.52 3.64 -8.08
CA PRO A 49 -4.30 4.55 -7.26
C PRO A 49 -5.69 3.98 -6.99
N ARG A 50 -6.20 4.20 -5.77
CA ARG A 50 -7.50 3.78 -5.28
C ARG A 50 -8.34 4.99 -4.93
N SER A 51 -9.63 4.92 -5.20
CA SER A 51 -10.64 5.75 -4.56
C SER A 51 -10.76 5.43 -3.07
N LYS A 52 -11.46 6.27 -2.31
CA LYS A 52 -11.76 6.02 -0.90
C LYS A 52 -12.47 4.67 -0.68
N GLU A 53 -13.41 4.29 -1.54
CA GLU A 53 -14.12 3.02 -1.42
C GLU A 53 -13.23 1.81 -1.74
N GLU A 54 -12.38 1.90 -2.76
CA GLU A 54 -11.40 0.84 -3.02
C GLU A 54 -10.35 0.76 -1.90
N PHE A 55 -9.98 1.89 -1.30
CA PHE A 55 -9.09 1.93 -0.16
C PHE A 55 -9.71 1.28 1.08
N ARG A 56 -11.03 1.42 1.30
CA ARG A 56 -11.76 0.67 2.34
C ARG A 56 -11.55 -0.83 2.21
N GLY A 57 -11.76 -1.38 1.02
CA GLY A 57 -11.59 -2.80 0.76
C GLY A 57 -10.15 -3.28 0.99
N HIS A 58 -9.17 -2.43 0.63
CA HIS A 58 -7.76 -2.69 0.89
C HIS A 58 -7.41 -2.65 2.39
N ALA A 59 -7.86 -1.60 3.09
CA ALA A 59 -7.67 -1.44 4.53
C ALA A 59 -8.30 -2.60 5.30
N GLN A 60 -9.48 -3.08 4.90
CA GLN A 60 -10.10 -4.27 5.49
C GLN A 60 -9.22 -5.52 5.33
N GLY A 61 -8.62 -5.70 4.15
CA GLY A 61 -7.68 -6.77 3.88
C GLY A 61 -6.47 -6.76 4.82
N ILE A 62 -5.84 -5.59 4.96
CA ILE A 62 -4.68 -5.38 5.82
C ILE A 62 -5.04 -5.49 7.31
N CYS A 63 -6.10 -4.84 7.77
CA CYS A 63 -6.51 -4.91 9.18
C CYS A 63 -6.82 -6.37 9.60
N SER A 64 -7.37 -7.18 8.69
CA SER A 64 -7.76 -8.56 8.99
C SER A 64 -6.61 -9.52 9.26
N ILE A 65 -5.35 -9.15 8.97
CA ILE A 65 -4.18 -10.01 9.16
C ILE A 65 -3.35 -9.67 10.40
N PHE A 66 -3.70 -8.59 11.10
CA PHE A 66 -2.99 -8.13 12.29
C PHE A 66 -3.82 -8.34 13.56
N THR A 67 -3.13 -8.61 14.67
CA THR A 67 -3.69 -8.53 16.03
C THR A 67 -3.36 -7.21 16.70
N THR A 68 -2.20 -6.64 16.37
CA THR A 68 -1.80 -5.28 16.73
C THR A 68 -1.11 -4.65 15.52
N PHE A 69 -1.23 -3.34 15.40
CA PHE A 69 -0.52 -2.55 14.40
C PHE A 69 -0.27 -1.16 14.95
N ALA A 70 0.83 -0.53 14.56
CA ALA A 70 1.15 0.84 14.91
C ALA A 70 1.95 1.49 13.79
N MET A 71 1.59 2.73 13.48
CA MET A 71 2.42 3.64 12.69
C MET A 71 3.22 4.49 13.68
N VAL A 72 4.53 4.29 13.72
CA VAL A 72 5.43 4.98 14.64
C VAL A 72 6.18 6.06 13.86
N PRO A 73 5.80 7.35 13.98
CA PRO A 73 6.47 8.41 13.25
C PRO A 73 7.89 8.63 13.78
N GLU A 74 8.87 8.65 12.89
CA GLU A 74 10.26 9.02 13.20
C GLU A 74 10.49 10.51 12.91
N ASN A 75 9.96 11.02 11.79
CA ASN A 75 10.00 12.43 11.44
C ASN A 75 8.69 12.87 10.80
N ILE A 76 8.27 14.10 11.10
CA ILE A 76 7.10 14.74 10.50
C ILE A 76 7.50 16.13 10.03
N TYR A 77 7.16 16.44 8.78
CA TYR A 77 7.39 17.73 8.16
C TYR A 77 6.07 18.30 7.68
N GLU A 78 5.84 19.58 7.97
CA GLU A 78 4.67 20.31 7.53
C GLU A 78 5.05 21.24 6.38
N ASP A 79 4.19 21.32 5.36
CA ASP A 79 4.31 22.26 4.24
C ASP A 79 3.00 23.06 4.18
N GLU A 80 3.03 24.23 4.82
CA GLU A 80 1.86 25.10 5.00
C GLU A 80 1.33 25.63 3.67
N ASP A 81 2.23 26.10 2.79
CA ASP A 81 1.90 26.67 1.48
C ASP A 81 1.12 25.68 0.60
N ASN A 82 1.46 24.40 0.75
CA ASN A 82 0.90 23.31 -0.03
C ASN A 82 -0.19 22.53 0.69
N ASN A 83 -0.50 22.92 1.93
CA ASN A 83 -1.51 22.27 2.75
C ASN A 83 -1.23 20.76 2.88
N ALA A 84 0.02 20.41 3.20
CA ALA A 84 0.56 19.05 3.13
C ALA A 84 1.36 18.66 4.39
N VAL A 85 1.47 17.35 4.62
CA VAL A 85 2.30 16.76 5.68
C VAL A 85 3.06 15.57 5.10
N VAL A 86 4.35 15.48 5.38
CA VAL A 86 5.21 14.34 5.04
C VAL A 86 5.62 13.63 6.32
N ILE A 87 5.41 12.32 6.38
CA ILE A 87 5.68 11.50 7.57
C ILE A 87 6.63 10.39 7.18
N HIS A 88 7.78 10.32 7.82
CA HIS A 88 8.61 9.13 7.82
C HIS A 88 8.21 8.28 9.04
N ALA A 89 7.78 7.04 8.83
CA ALA A 89 7.26 6.19 9.89
C ALA A 89 7.68 4.73 9.73
N LEU A 90 7.91 4.09 10.88
CA LEU A 90 7.98 2.64 10.99
C LEU A 90 6.57 2.07 11.13
N MET A 91 6.33 0.94 10.48
CA MET A 91 5.15 0.12 10.67
C MET A 91 5.52 -1.08 11.55
N ASP A 92 4.85 -1.24 12.69
CA ASP A 92 5.07 -2.36 13.61
C ASP A 92 3.76 -3.10 13.86
N GLY A 93 3.69 -4.38 13.51
CA GLY A 93 2.48 -5.18 13.66
C GLY A 93 2.74 -6.62 14.07
N GLN A 94 1.74 -7.23 14.69
CA GLN A 94 1.74 -8.65 15.05
C GLN A 94 0.77 -9.39 14.15
N LEU A 95 1.27 -10.33 13.35
CA LEU A 95 0.43 -11.12 12.45
C LEU A 95 -0.45 -12.09 13.25
N ASN A 96 -1.72 -12.23 12.87
CA ASN A 96 -2.68 -13.08 13.57
C ASN A 96 -2.52 -14.57 13.28
N LYS A 97 -1.76 -14.94 12.25
CA LYS A 97 -1.51 -16.33 11.90
C LYS A 97 -0.42 -16.91 12.81
N ALA A 98 -0.75 -18.01 13.47
CA ALA A 98 0.15 -18.72 14.37
C ALA A 98 1.52 -18.99 13.73
N GLY A 99 2.59 -18.66 14.45
CA GLY A 99 3.97 -18.89 14.03
C GLY A 99 4.56 -17.85 13.06
N MET A 100 3.81 -16.81 12.65
CA MET A 100 4.34 -15.76 11.78
C MET A 100 5.07 -14.64 12.53
N GLY A 101 4.66 -14.36 13.78
CA GLY A 101 5.34 -13.40 14.65
C GLY A 101 5.22 -11.93 14.18
N PRO A 102 6.18 -11.07 14.58
CA PRO A 102 6.15 -9.66 14.23
C PRO A 102 6.38 -9.42 12.73
N TRP A 103 5.69 -8.44 12.18
CA TRP A 103 5.97 -7.87 10.89
C TRP A 103 6.35 -6.40 11.06
N LYS A 104 7.45 -6.00 10.41
CA LYS A 104 7.95 -4.63 10.42
C LYS A 104 8.18 -4.13 9.01
N ASN A 105 7.90 -2.86 8.79
CA ASN A 105 8.17 -2.17 7.55
C ASN A 105 8.50 -0.69 7.83
N GLU A 106 8.94 0.04 6.82
CA GLU A 106 9.15 1.48 6.86
C GLU A 106 8.41 2.15 5.70
N CYS A 107 8.01 3.41 5.90
CA CYS A 107 7.35 4.17 4.86
C CYS A 107 7.56 5.68 4.97
N ILE A 108 7.34 6.34 3.84
CA ILE A 108 7.11 7.79 3.76
C ILE A 108 5.68 8.02 3.29
N MET A 109 4.85 8.65 4.12
CA MET A 109 3.52 9.11 3.75
C MET A 109 3.58 10.57 3.29
N LEU A 110 2.94 10.87 2.17
CA LEU A 110 2.73 12.22 1.68
C LEU A 110 1.22 12.48 1.69
N LEU A 111 0.80 13.35 2.59
CA LEU A 111 -0.60 13.68 2.84
C LEU A 111 -0.91 15.07 2.28
N ARG A 112 -2.04 15.20 1.60
CA ARG A 112 -2.65 16.49 1.24
C ARG A 112 -4.00 16.62 1.91
N PHE A 113 -4.34 17.83 2.34
CA PHE A 113 -5.54 18.08 3.15
C PHE A 113 -6.55 18.97 2.42
N THR A 114 -7.77 19.04 2.94
CA THR A 114 -8.76 20.09 2.63
C THR A 114 -8.24 21.47 3.07
N PRO A 115 -8.73 22.59 2.51
CA PRO A 115 -8.21 23.93 2.81
C PRO A 115 -8.14 24.29 4.31
N ASP A 116 -9.05 23.73 5.12
CA ASP A 116 -9.10 23.92 6.58
C ASP A 116 -8.20 22.94 7.37
N GLY A 117 -7.56 21.97 6.70
CA GLY A 117 -6.72 20.94 7.30
C GLY A 117 -7.46 19.81 8.01
N SER A 118 -8.80 19.79 7.97
CA SER A 118 -9.60 18.88 8.81
C SER A 118 -9.78 17.47 8.21
N LYS A 119 -9.61 17.31 6.90
CA LYS A 119 -9.70 16.04 6.18
C LYS A 119 -8.54 15.85 5.21
N ILE A 120 -8.27 14.60 4.85
CA ILE A 120 -7.23 14.21 3.91
C ILE A 120 -7.85 13.95 2.54
N ILE A 121 -7.34 14.61 1.50
CA ILE A 121 -7.78 14.45 0.11
C ILE A 121 -6.87 13.53 -0.70
N GLN A 122 -5.65 13.28 -0.21
CA GLN A 122 -4.71 12.40 -0.88
C GLN A 122 -3.75 11.76 0.11
N ILE A 123 -3.57 10.45 -0.04
CA ILE A 123 -2.52 9.68 0.62
C ILE A 123 -1.64 9.06 -0.47
N ARG A 124 -0.34 9.36 -0.45
CA ARG A 124 0.66 8.59 -1.20
C ARG A 124 1.63 7.99 -0.21
N GLU A 125 1.82 6.68 -0.23
CA GLU A 125 2.70 6.00 0.71
C GLU A 125 3.81 5.29 -0.05
N PHE A 126 5.05 5.71 0.15
CA PHE A 126 6.22 5.00 -0.34
C PHE A 126 6.67 4.02 0.73
N VAL A 127 6.48 2.73 0.50
CA VAL A 127 6.84 1.67 1.46
C VAL A 127 8.12 0.97 1.03
N ASP A 128 8.81 0.30 1.95
CA ASP A 128 9.82 -0.69 1.56
C ASP A 128 9.13 -1.85 0.81
N SER A 129 9.37 -1.85 -0.50
CA SER A 129 8.80 -2.80 -1.44
C SER A 129 9.22 -4.24 -1.16
N ALA A 130 10.41 -4.49 -0.59
CA ALA A 130 10.85 -5.84 -0.28
C ALA A 130 9.96 -6.45 0.82
N LYS A 131 9.63 -5.66 1.85
CA LYS A 131 8.74 -6.07 2.94
C LYS A 131 7.28 -6.16 2.51
N ALA A 132 6.82 -5.28 1.63
CA ALA A 132 5.49 -5.38 1.02
C ALA A 132 5.34 -6.67 0.18
N MET A 133 6.37 -7.02 -0.61
CA MET A 133 6.38 -8.26 -1.40
C MET A 133 6.48 -9.51 -0.52
N GLU A 134 7.25 -9.46 0.57
CA GLU A 134 7.29 -10.51 1.58
C GLU A 134 5.88 -10.78 2.15
N MET A 135 5.16 -9.72 2.50
CA MET A 135 3.77 -9.81 2.97
C MET A 135 2.82 -10.39 1.93
N ARG A 136 2.88 -9.90 0.69
CA ARG A 136 2.09 -10.41 -0.45
C ARG A 136 2.27 -11.93 -0.60
N ASN A 137 3.51 -12.40 -0.56
CA ASN A 137 3.83 -13.80 -0.84
C ASN A 137 3.53 -14.75 0.33
N LYS A 138 3.82 -14.33 1.57
CA LYS A 138 3.73 -15.20 2.76
C LYS A 138 2.36 -15.16 3.44
N VAL A 139 1.75 -13.98 3.51
CA VAL A 139 0.49 -13.77 4.25
C VAL A 139 -0.71 -13.83 3.30
N LYS A 140 -0.55 -13.32 2.07
CA LYS A 140 -1.61 -13.22 1.05
C LYS A 140 -2.89 -12.53 1.60
N PRO A 141 -2.79 -11.29 2.09
CA PRO A 141 -3.97 -10.56 2.57
C PRO A 141 -5.01 -10.46 1.46
N LYS A 142 -6.29 -10.57 1.86
CA LYS A 142 -7.41 -10.37 0.93
C LYS A 142 -7.33 -8.95 0.38
N ASN A 143 -7.73 -8.74 -0.87
CA ASN A 143 -7.78 -7.41 -1.48
C ASN A 143 -6.43 -6.65 -1.51
N PHE A 144 -5.30 -7.37 -1.44
CA PHE A 144 -3.98 -6.74 -1.58
C PHE A 144 -3.81 -6.15 -2.97
N ASP A 145 -4.16 -6.93 -4.00
CA ASP A 145 -4.02 -6.58 -5.41
C ASP A 145 -5.33 -6.15 -6.07
N SER A 146 -6.45 -6.13 -5.34
CA SER A 146 -7.76 -5.90 -5.94
C SER A 146 -7.91 -4.44 -6.37
N HIS A 147 -7.90 -4.24 -7.69
CA HIS A 147 -8.84 -3.34 -8.34
C HIS A 147 -10.27 -3.88 -8.16
N GLY A 148 -11.24 -3.01 -7.90
CA GLY A 148 -12.63 -3.39 -8.05
C GLY A 148 -12.89 -3.86 -9.49
N GLY A 149 -13.37 -5.09 -9.67
CA GLY A 149 -13.79 -5.61 -10.97
C GLY A 149 -13.38 -7.05 -11.23
N GLY A 150 -14.09 -8.00 -10.63
CA GLY A 150 -14.14 -9.35 -11.16
C GLY A 150 -14.87 -9.34 -12.50
N LEU A 151 -14.13 -9.52 -13.59
CA LEU A 151 -14.68 -10.11 -14.82
C LEU A 151 -13.54 -10.86 -15.52
N LEU A 152 -13.80 -12.14 -15.79
CA LEU A 152 -12.96 -13.10 -16.53
C LEU A 152 -11.83 -13.79 -15.73
N SER A 153 -12.18 -14.85 -15.01
CA SER A 153 -11.40 -16.09 -15.08
C SER A 153 -12.26 -17.34 -14.85
N THR A 154 -13.28 -17.52 -15.69
CA THR A 154 -13.88 -18.84 -15.93
C THR A 154 -13.67 -19.20 -17.39
N LEU A 155 -12.53 -19.81 -17.69
CA LEU A 155 -12.37 -20.66 -18.85
C LEU A 155 -11.56 -21.87 -18.40
N GLY A 156 -12.31 -22.88 -17.97
CA GLY A 156 -11.79 -24.22 -17.77
C GLY A 156 -11.20 -24.72 -19.08
N TRP A 157 -9.96 -25.15 -19.02
CA TRP A 157 -9.36 -25.90 -20.12
C TRP A 157 -10.01 -27.29 -20.14
N VAL A 158 -10.84 -27.51 -21.15
CA VAL A 158 -11.27 -28.85 -21.57
C VAL A 158 -10.03 -29.57 -22.06
N VAL A 159 -9.65 -30.64 -21.36
CA VAL A 159 -8.62 -31.58 -21.82
C VAL A 159 -9.24 -32.38 -22.97
N SER A 160 -8.88 -32.06 -24.20
CA SER A 160 -9.18 -32.89 -25.37
C SER A 160 -7.95 -33.72 -25.73
N THR A 161 -8.11 -35.03 -25.60
CA THR A 161 -7.15 -36.09 -25.90
C THR A 161 -6.99 -36.30 -27.40
N THR A 162 -5.79 -36.12 -27.95
CA THR A 162 -5.17 -37.07 -28.90
C THR A 162 -3.72 -36.67 -29.25
N VAL A 163 -2.82 -37.65 -29.14
CA VAL A 163 -1.38 -37.61 -29.52
C VAL A 163 -1.26 -38.28 -30.91
N PRO A 164 -0.33 -37.88 -31.80
CA PRO A 164 0.92 -38.65 -31.91
C PRO A 164 2.20 -37.81 -32.19
N ILE A 165 3.22 -38.07 -31.36
CA ILE A 165 4.63 -38.41 -31.67
C ILE A 165 5.26 -37.83 -32.96
N ALA A 166 6.31 -37.00 -32.81
CA ALA A 166 7.65 -37.23 -33.40
C ALA A 166 8.71 -36.19 -32.96
N LEU A 167 9.76 -36.71 -32.33
CA LEU A 167 11.18 -36.31 -32.22
C LEU A 167 11.69 -34.87 -32.42
N ALA A 168 12.59 -34.54 -31.48
CA ALA A 168 13.92 -33.91 -31.65
C ALA A 168 14.09 -32.44 -31.23
N GLY A 169 15.15 -32.22 -30.42
CA GLY A 169 15.92 -30.97 -30.44
C GLY A 169 15.93 -30.17 -29.14
N ALA A 170 16.99 -30.34 -28.36
CA ALA A 170 17.35 -29.46 -27.24
C ALA A 170 17.67 -28.03 -27.69
N ALA A 171 17.33 -27.02 -26.88
CA ALA A 171 18.12 -25.79 -26.77
C ALA A 171 17.77 -25.01 -25.50
N VAL A 172 18.67 -25.10 -24.53
CA VAL A 172 18.89 -24.11 -23.47
C VAL A 172 19.35 -22.80 -24.14
N LEU A 173 18.79 -21.65 -23.77
CA LEU A 173 19.37 -20.36 -24.12
C LEU A 173 19.44 -19.42 -22.92
N PHE A 174 20.70 -19.14 -22.58
CA PHE A 174 21.19 -18.18 -21.61
C PHE A 174 20.82 -16.74 -21.97
N PHE A 175 20.64 -15.93 -20.93
CA PHE A 175 20.72 -14.48 -20.98
C PHE A 175 22.12 -14.03 -21.40
N THR A 176 22.21 -13.22 -22.46
CA THR A 176 23.31 -12.29 -22.69
C THR A 176 22.72 -10.92 -23.00
N GLY A 177 22.98 -9.96 -22.11
CA GLY A 177 22.39 -8.63 -22.18
C GLY A 177 22.97 -7.72 -23.26
N LYS A 178 22.35 -6.54 -23.39
CA LYS A 178 23.03 -5.34 -23.83
C LYS A 178 22.35 -4.12 -23.21
N LYS A 179 23.17 -3.33 -22.53
CA LYS A 179 22.88 -1.94 -22.14
C LYS A 179 22.66 -1.15 -23.42
N ASP A 180 21.67 -0.27 -23.46
CA ASP A 180 21.82 0.98 -24.19
C ASP A 180 21.07 2.14 -23.55
N LEU A 181 21.77 3.26 -23.65
CA LEU A 181 21.67 4.51 -22.94
C LEU A 181 20.81 5.46 -23.80
N LEU A 182 19.73 6.03 -23.27
CA LEU A 182 19.07 7.18 -23.88
C LEU A 182 18.71 8.24 -22.83
N ARG A 183 19.57 9.25 -22.77
CA ARG A 183 19.24 10.61 -22.31
C ARG A 183 18.19 11.19 -23.24
N LEU A 184 17.14 11.80 -22.68
CA LEU A 184 16.39 12.86 -23.35
C LEU A 184 16.20 14.01 -22.35
N ARG A 185 16.28 15.21 -22.93
CA ARG A 185 16.45 16.53 -22.30
C ARG A 185 15.23 16.97 -21.50
#